data_AF-A0A222P6H2-F1
#
_entry.id   AF-A0A222P6H2-F1
#
_cell.length_a   1.000
_cell.length_b   1.000
_cell.length_c   1.000
_cell.angle_alpha   90.00
_cell.angle_beta   90.00
_cell.angle_gamma   90.00
#
_symmetry.space_group_name_H-M   'P 1'
#
loop_
_entity.id
_entity.type
_entity.pdbx_description
1 polymer ?
#
loop_
_entity_poly.entity_id
_entity_poly.type
_entity_poly.pdbx_seq_one_letter_code
_entity_poly.pdbx_strand_id
1 'polypeptide(L)'
;MSQEKKELSPLETLNEDLFTLISSYLDKTDEPQELKSSRRKEFPFFRSSLMQKNRILAKLAQYAAEGNVKRIVALLIIRPDLRVQVLFTLAGLAAQDEMETILKQHPEDLLVKAPLRDISGRVFESISIFQHAIWAKDVRYMAKMMLNCLPQNPQGEQIRLKLLEQYKELRDKGVVYQLKGVRHENERHFSLDSLIEVLCNYKKEFYNLRYNERQTYWSTIIGSPQALTPAHIRHHYCDSQNLFSKTSSIEAPQLKRSLELHNFELNKRQLWTENLVELGKTLGICSMTYGSAPAYALSVYGVTEPPELPEIETLRALDEHRTKIDLPALIEQLQTPIQNLEKYSGIETCP
;
A
#
# COMPACT_ATOMS: atom_id res chain seq x y z
N MET A 1 52.50 9.83 -13.11
CA MET A 1 51.45 9.04 -13.77
C MET A 1 50.94 8.02 -12.76
N SER A 2 49.64 8.13 -12.50
CA SER A 2 48.70 7.35 -11.67
C SER A 2 49.19 6.28 -10.69
N GLN A 3 48.97 6.55 -9.39
CA GLN A 3 48.69 5.54 -8.36
C GLN A 3 47.17 5.37 -8.28
N GLU A 4 46.66 4.19 -8.62
CA GLU A 4 45.28 3.81 -8.30
C GLU A 4 45.22 3.28 -6.86
N LYS A 5 44.52 4.01 -5.99
CA LYS A 5 44.05 3.52 -4.70
C LYS A 5 42.94 2.49 -4.94
N LYS A 6 43.24 1.23 -4.66
CA LYS A 6 42.23 0.17 -4.53
C LYS A 6 41.62 0.28 -3.12
N GLU A 7 40.48 0.93 -3.00
CA GLU A 7 39.67 0.86 -1.77
C GLU A 7 39.07 -0.55 -1.68
N LEU A 8 39.60 -1.36 -0.76
CA LEU A 8 39.03 -2.64 -0.36
C LEU A 8 37.88 -2.38 0.61
N SER A 9 36.65 -2.73 0.21
CA SER A 9 35.48 -2.81 1.10
C SER A 9 35.70 -3.91 2.14
N PRO A 10 35.74 -3.63 3.46
CA PRO A 10 36.08 -4.63 4.49
C PRO A 10 34.98 -5.66 4.78
N LEU A 11 33.84 -5.61 4.09
CA LEU A 11 32.63 -6.37 4.43
C LEU A 11 32.48 -7.69 3.68
N GLU A 12 33.26 -7.92 2.62
CA GLU A 12 33.15 -9.14 1.78
C GLU A 12 33.99 -10.32 2.31
N THR A 13 34.76 -10.11 3.39
CA THR A 13 35.65 -11.14 3.98
C THR A 13 35.18 -11.69 5.34
N LEU A 14 34.00 -11.30 5.82
CA LEU A 14 33.48 -11.80 7.09
C LEU A 14 32.73 -13.12 6.86
N ASN A 15 33.29 -14.21 7.38
CA ASN A 15 32.70 -15.55 7.42
C ASN A 15 31.25 -15.49 7.98
N GLU A 16 30.30 -16.20 7.35
CA GLU A 16 28.90 -16.33 7.77
C GLU A 16 28.76 -16.77 9.24
N ASP A 17 29.69 -17.60 9.74
CA ASP A 17 29.73 -18.02 11.14
C ASP A 17 30.00 -16.84 12.08
N LEU A 18 30.84 -15.88 11.65
CA LEU A 18 31.15 -14.69 12.43
C LEU A 18 29.97 -13.72 12.44
N PHE A 19 29.22 -13.62 11.33
CA PHE A 19 28.01 -12.78 11.24
C PHE A 19 26.89 -13.30 12.14
N THR A 20 26.74 -14.62 12.20
CA THR A 20 25.78 -15.31 13.07
C THR A 20 26.17 -15.16 14.53
N LEU A 21 27.46 -15.31 14.85
CA LEU A 21 28.00 -15.10 16.19
C LEU A 21 27.78 -13.64 16.65
N ILE A 22 28.15 -12.65 15.83
CA ILE A 22 27.99 -11.23 16.14
C ILE A 22 26.51 -10.87 16.32
N SER A 23 25.62 -11.41 15.49
CA SER A 23 24.16 -11.18 15.63
C SER A 23 23.63 -11.78 16.94
N SER A 24 24.10 -12.96 17.34
CA SER A 24 23.69 -13.60 18.60
C SER A 24 24.08 -12.83 19.86
N TYR A 25 25.16 -12.04 19.80
CA TYR A 25 25.62 -11.17 20.90
C TYR A 25 24.90 -9.82 20.96
N LEU A 26 24.30 -9.36 19.86
CA LEU A 26 23.63 -8.06 19.77
C LEU A 26 22.17 -8.09 20.24
N ASP A 27 21.54 -9.26 20.29
CA ASP A 27 20.12 -9.43 20.68
C ASP A 27 19.88 -9.62 22.18
N LYS A 28 20.93 -9.60 23.03
CA LYS A 28 20.77 -9.73 24.49
C LYS A 28 20.72 -8.36 25.18
N THR A 29 19.56 -8.04 25.76
CA THR A 29 19.29 -6.80 26.50
C THR A 29 20.10 -6.64 27.80
N ASP A 30 20.66 -7.73 28.33
CA ASP A 30 21.45 -7.77 29.58
C ASP A 30 22.96 -7.94 29.34
N GLU A 31 23.53 -7.18 28.40
CA GLU A 31 24.97 -7.21 28.13
C GLU A 31 25.79 -6.59 29.28
N PRO A 32 26.81 -7.29 29.81
CA PRO A 32 27.72 -6.77 30.85
C PRO A 32 28.43 -5.48 30.43
N GLN A 33 28.61 -4.55 31.38
CA GLN A 33 29.20 -3.21 31.14
C GLN A 33 30.61 -3.25 30.51
N GLU A 34 31.42 -4.26 30.83
CA GLU A 34 32.78 -4.41 30.29
C GLU A 34 32.80 -4.83 28.82
N LEU A 35 31.86 -5.70 28.41
CA LEU A 35 31.65 -6.06 27.01
C LEU A 35 31.08 -4.87 26.22
N LYS A 36 30.13 -4.13 26.80
CA LYS A 36 29.65 -2.85 26.25
C LYS A 36 30.80 -1.84 26.07
N SER A 37 31.76 -1.81 26.99
CA SER A 37 32.90 -0.87 26.97
C SER A 37 33.99 -1.29 25.97
N SER A 38 34.27 -2.59 25.84
CA SER A 38 35.22 -3.11 24.85
C SER A 38 34.67 -2.98 23.43
N ARG A 39 33.39 -3.33 23.21
CA ARG A 39 32.73 -3.13 21.91
C ARG A 39 32.66 -1.66 21.50
N ARG A 40 32.47 -0.75 22.47
CA ARG A 40 32.54 0.71 22.29
C ARG A 40 33.89 1.19 21.76
N LYS A 41 34.96 0.51 22.18
CA LYS A 41 36.34 0.90 21.91
C LYS A 41 36.86 0.27 20.61
N GLU A 42 36.48 -0.97 20.32
CA GLU A 42 37.02 -1.76 19.22
C GLU A 42 36.21 -1.67 17.92
N PHE A 43 34.91 -1.38 17.98
CA PHE A 43 34.06 -1.32 16.80
C PHE A 43 33.22 -0.03 16.69
N PRO A 44 33.85 1.14 16.53
CA PRO A 44 33.15 2.42 16.36
C PRO A 44 32.26 2.45 15.10
N PHE A 45 32.52 1.59 14.10
CA PHE A 45 31.76 1.50 12.85
C PHE A 45 30.29 1.04 13.03
N PHE A 46 29.99 0.15 13.99
CA PHE A 46 28.60 -0.29 14.25
C PHE A 46 27.77 0.75 15.03
N ARG A 47 28.35 1.91 15.31
CA ARG A 47 27.70 3.06 15.95
C ARG A 47 27.42 4.22 15.01
N SER A 48 27.72 4.14 13.71
CA SER A 48 27.27 5.22 12.85
C SER A 48 25.74 5.27 12.93
N SER A 49 25.22 6.42 13.35
CA SER A 49 23.77 6.67 13.42
C SER A 49 23.10 6.32 12.08
N LEU A 50 23.87 6.48 11.00
CA LEU A 50 23.55 6.06 9.65
C LEU A 50 23.35 4.54 9.51
N MET A 51 24.26 3.69 9.96
CA MET A 51 24.11 2.22 9.85
C MET A 51 22.94 1.70 10.68
N GLN A 52 22.74 2.23 11.89
CA GLN A 52 21.60 1.85 12.73
C GLN A 52 20.28 2.29 12.09
N LYS A 53 20.23 3.52 11.54
CA LYS A 53 19.09 4.00 10.78
C LYS A 53 18.83 3.10 9.56
N ASN A 54 19.86 2.75 8.79
CA ASN A 54 19.74 1.88 7.61
C ASN A 54 19.21 0.49 7.98
N ARG A 55 19.68 -0.11 9.08
CA ARG A 55 19.19 -1.43 9.53
C ARG A 55 17.72 -1.39 9.94
N ILE A 56 17.27 -0.31 10.57
CA ILE A 56 15.87 -0.15 10.98
C ILE A 56 14.98 0.16 9.77
N LEU A 57 15.46 0.99 8.82
CA LEU A 57 14.76 1.21 7.56
C LEU A 57 14.66 -0.09 6.73
N ALA A 58 15.69 -0.94 6.75
CA ALA A 58 15.63 -2.27 6.14
C ALA A 58 14.59 -3.17 6.83
N LYS A 59 14.48 -3.12 8.16
CA LYS A 59 13.42 -3.83 8.90
C LYS A 59 12.03 -3.30 8.60
N LEU A 60 11.87 -1.97 8.49
CA LEU A 60 10.61 -1.36 8.07
C LEU A 60 10.21 -1.83 6.67
N ALA A 61 11.15 -1.81 5.71
CA ALA A 61 10.92 -2.32 4.36
C ALA A 61 10.57 -3.82 4.35
N GLN A 62 11.26 -4.63 5.17
CA GLN A 62 10.95 -6.05 5.34
C GLN A 62 9.50 -6.22 5.86
N TYR A 63 9.12 -5.53 6.93
CA TYR A 63 7.76 -5.64 7.48
C TYR A 63 6.70 -5.14 6.51
N ALA A 64 7.02 -4.13 5.69
CA ALA A 64 6.14 -3.66 4.61
C ALA A 64 5.90 -4.75 3.57
N ALA A 65 6.98 -5.38 3.11
CA ALA A 65 6.93 -6.44 2.11
C ALA A 65 6.19 -7.71 2.64
N GLU A 66 6.27 -7.94 3.95
CA GLU A 66 5.51 -8.95 4.70
C GLU A 66 4.07 -8.52 5.03
N GLY A 67 3.65 -7.29 4.71
CA GLY A 67 2.34 -6.75 5.10
C GLY A 67 2.09 -6.73 6.62
N ASN A 68 3.14 -6.73 7.45
CA ASN A 68 3.06 -6.86 8.90
C ASN A 68 2.84 -5.48 9.56
N VAL A 69 1.62 -4.96 9.38
CA VAL A 69 1.20 -3.64 9.88
C VAL A 69 1.44 -3.48 11.39
N LYS A 70 1.19 -4.53 12.19
CA LYS A 70 1.43 -4.51 13.65
C LYS A 70 2.90 -4.23 13.99
N ARG A 71 3.85 -4.88 13.29
CA ARG A 71 5.28 -4.64 13.51
C ARG A 71 5.72 -3.27 12.99
N ILE A 72 5.12 -2.79 11.90
CA ILE A 72 5.37 -1.44 11.38
C ILE A 72 5.02 -0.38 12.44
N VAL A 73 3.82 -0.46 13.03
CA VAL A 73 3.39 0.49 14.08
C VAL A 73 4.23 0.35 15.35
N ALA A 74 4.58 -0.88 15.75
CA ALA A 74 5.42 -1.11 16.93
C ALA A 74 6.81 -0.44 16.84
N LEU A 75 7.31 -0.16 15.63
CA LEU A 75 8.56 0.59 15.46
C LEU A 75 8.47 2.02 16.02
N LEU A 76 7.29 2.64 16.05
CA LEU A 76 7.12 3.99 16.60
C LEU A 76 7.37 4.07 18.11
N ILE A 77 7.13 2.97 18.82
CA ILE A 77 7.41 2.87 20.26
C ILE A 77 8.92 3.00 20.52
N ILE A 78 9.74 2.43 19.63
CA ILE A 78 11.19 2.36 19.77
C ILE A 78 11.88 3.53 19.06
N ARG A 79 11.31 3.99 17.93
CA ARG A 79 11.87 5.00 17.02
C ARG A 79 10.80 6.01 16.59
N PRO A 80 10.34 6.87 17.51
CA PRO A 80 9.36 7.91 17.18
C PRO A 80 9.88 8.91 16.14
N ASP A 81 11.20 9.03 15.98
CA ASP A 81 11.83 9.83 14.93
C ASP A 81 11.59 9.29 13.50
N LEU A 82 11.16 8.03 13.37
CA LEU A 82 10.81 7.41 12.09
C LEU A 82 9.33 7.54 11.71
N ARG A 83 8.58 8.39 12.43
CA ARG A 83 7.14 8.58 12.25
C ARG A 83 6.73 8.76 10.81
N VAL A 84 7.38 9.65 10.09
CA VAL A 84 7.08 9.94 8.67
C VAL A 84 7.33 8.70 7.81
N GLN A 85 8.44 7.97 8.00
CA GLN A 85 8.74 6.78 7.20
C GLN A 85 7.73 5.66 7.46
N VAL A 86 7.32 5.47 8.71
CA VAL A 86 6.26 4.53 9.08
C VAL A 86 4.94 4.94 8.43
N LEU A 87 4.55 6.20 8.53
CA LEU A 87 3.31 6.70 7.95
C LEU A 87 3.25 6.50 6.43
N PHE A 88 4.35 6.77 5.73
CA PHE A 88 4.46 6.53 4.28
C PHE A 88 4.42 5.05 3.93
N THR A 89 4.99 4.19 4.77
CA THR A 89 4.90 2.73 4.61
C THR A 89 3.46 2.24 4.76
N LEU A 90 2.75 2.74 5.78
CA LEU A 90 1.33 2.43 6.00
C LEU A 90 0.47 2.94 4.84
N ALA A 91 0.77 4.12 4.27
CA ALA A 91 0.09 4.65 3.10
C ALA A 91 0.25 3.77 1.84
N GLY A 92 1.44 3.22 1.62
CA GLY A 92 1.70 2.26 0.53
C GLY A 92 0.94 0.94 0.67
N LEU A 93 0.61 0.56 1.91
CA LEU A 93 -0.23 -0.59 2.25
C LEU A 93 -1.71 -0.24 2.44
N ALA A 94 -2.06 1.05 2.34
CA ALA A 94 -3.35 1.62 2.67
C ALA A 94 -3.93 1.17 4.04
N ALA A 95 -3.08 1.08 5.06
CA ALA A 95 -3.43 0.68 6.44
C ALA A 95 -4.11 1.82 7.21
N GLN A 96 -5.42 2.00 6.95
CA GLN A 96 -6.18 3.17 7.38
C GLN A 96 -6.23 3.39 8.90
N ASP A 97 -6.58 2.37 9.69
CA ASP A 97 -6.81 2.53 11.13
C ASP A 97 -5.52 2.94 11.87
N GLU A 98 -4.40 2.35 11.45
CA GLU A 98 -3.08 2.69 11.97
C GLU A 98 -2.63 4.09 11.55
N MET A 99 -2.91 4.50 10.31
CA MET A 99 -2.65 5.87 9.86
C MET A 99 -3.50 6.88 10.63
N GLU A 100 -4.78 6.60 10.84
CA GLU A 100 -5.72 7.47 11.56
C GLU A 100 -5.21 7.76 12.98
N THR A 101 -4.70 6.73 13.66
CA THR A 101 -4.12 6.86 15.00
C THR A 101 -2.96 7.85 15.03
N ILE A 102 -2.07 7.81 14.03
CA ILE A 102 -0.93 8.72 13.92
C ILE A 102 -1.40 10.14 13.54
N LEU A 103 -2.29 10.25 12.56
CA LEU A 103 -2.73 11.51 11.98
C LEU A 103 -3.61 12.34 12.92
N LYS A 104 -4.37 11.71 13.82
CA LYS A 104 -5.09 12.41 14.89
C LYS A 104 -4.14 13.16 15.84
N GLN A 105 -2.90 12.67 16.00
CA GLN A 105 -1.88 13.29 16.84
C GLN A 105 -0.96 14.23 16.05
N HIS A 106 -0.73 13.92 14.77
CA HIS A 106 0.22 14.61 13.89
C HIS A 106 -0.40 14.95 12.52
N PRO A 107 -1.47 15.77 12.48
CA PRO A 107 -2.14 16.11 11.22
C PRO A 107 -1.23 16.88 10.24
N GLU A 108 -0.18 17.54 10.74
CA GLU A 108 0.82 18.23 9.92
C GLU A 108 1.59 17.29 8.99
N ASP A 109 1.67 15.99 9.33
CA ASP A 109 2.38 15.00 8.51
C ASP A 109 1.70 14.80 7.14
N LEU A 110 0.42 15.19 6.97
CA LEU A 110 -0.28 15.21 5.68
C LEU A 110 0.36 16.19 4.67
N LEU A 111 1.11 17.18 5.17
CA LEU A 111 1.78 18.19 4.35
C LEU A 111 3.13 17.71 3.83
N VAL A 112 3.68 16.64 4.41
CA VAL A 112 4.99 16.12 4.05
C VAL A 112 4.92 15.45 2.69
N LYS A 113 5.89 15.76 1.83
CA LYS A 113 6.17 15.02 0.61
C LYS A 113 7.47 14.27 0.75
N ALA A 114 7.45 12.99 0.42
CA ALA A 114 8.61 12.13 0.44
C ALA A 114 8.46 11.03 -0.62
N PRO A 115 9.53 10.26 -0.89
CA PRO A 115 9.39 9.05 -1.66
C PRO A 115 8.41 8.08 -0.99
N LEU A 116 7.48 7.53 -1.78
CA LEU A 116 6.50 6.54 -1.33
C LEU A 116 6.65 5.30 -2.20
N ARG A 117 6.63 4.13 -1.57
CA ARG A 117 6.59 2.86 -2.29
C ARG A 117 5.28 2.17 -1.99
N ASP A 118 4.47 1.95 -3.02
CA ASP A 118 3.19 1.28 -2.86
C ASP A 118 3.33 -0.24 -3.03
N ILE A 119 2.26 -0.96 -2.67
CA ILE A 119 2.22 -2.42 -2.75
C ILE A 119 2.30 -2.99 -4.19
N SER A 120 2.14 -2.14 -5.21
CA SER A 120 2.24 -2.52 -6.61
C SER A 120 3.68 -2.45 -7.13
N GLY A 121 4.62 -1.98 -6.30
CA GLY A 121 6.01 -1.79 -6.65
C GLY A 121 6.30 -0.44 -7.31
N ARG A 122 5.32 0.48 -7.37
CA ARG A 122 5.58 1.85 -7.81
C ARG A 122 6.35 2.59 -6.73
N VAL A 123 7.39 3.31 -7.16
CA VAL A 123 8.20 4.18 -6.29
C VAL A 123 7.99 5.62 -6.74
N PHE A 124 7.16 6.35 -6.01
CA PHE A 124 6.89 7.76 -6.23
C PHE A 124 8.10 8.58 -5.81
N GLU A 125 8.51 9.56 -6.63
CA GLU A 125 9.71 10.38 -6.37
C GLU A 125 9.46 11.34 -5.19
N SER A 126 8.32 12.03 -5.19
CA SER A 126 7.91 12.95 -4.14
C SER A 126 6.40 13.15 -4.20
N ILE A 127 5.69 12.59 -3.22
CA ILE A 127 4.23 12.66 -3.12
C ILE A 127 3.84 12.80 -1.65
N SER A 128 2.72 13.46 -1.36
CA SER A 128 2.13 13.36 -0.01
C SER A 128 1.25 12.11 0.11
N ILE A 129 1.04 11.62 1.32
CA ILE A 129 0.10 10.51 1.55
C ILE A 129 -1.33 10.86 1.12
N PHE A 130 -1.71 12.15 1.18
CA PHE A 130 -3.00 12.65 0.69
C PHE A 130 -3.10 12.58 -0.84
N GLN A 131 -2.07 13.05 -1.55
CA GLN A 131 -2.01 12.95 -3.01
C GLN A 131 -2.01 11.49 -3.46
N HIS A 132 -1.29 10.60 -2.77
CA HIS A 132 -1.29 9.17 -3.07
C HIS A 132 -2.68 8.54 -2.89
N ALA A 133 -3.40 8.87 -1.81
CA ALA A 133 -4.76 8.37 -1.60
C ALA A 133 -5.74 8.80 -2.71
N ILE A 134 -5.66 10.05 -3.16
CA ILE A 134 -6.47 10.56 -4.28
C ILE A 134 -6.04 9.91 -5.60
N TRP A 135 -4.75 9.86 -5.90
CA TRP A 135 -4.22 9.21 -7.10
C TRP A 135 -4.68 7.75 -7.17
N ALA A 136 -4.59 7.03 -6.05
CA ALA A 136 -5.05 5.65 -5.97
C ALA A 136 -6.58 5.52 -6.03
N LYS A 137 -7.37 6.60 -5.95
CA LYS A 137 -8.83 6.60 -5.80
C LYS A 137 -9.36 5.99 -4.49
N ASP A 138 -8.55 5.95 -3.42
CA ASP A 138 -9.00 5.62 -2.05
C ASP A 138 -9.62 6.87 -1.38
N VAL A 139 -10.62 7.46 -2.04
CA VAL A 139 -11.21 8.75 -1.68
C VAL A 139 -12.32 8.63 -0.65
N ARG A 140 -13.10 7.54 -0.69
CA ARG A 140 -14.21 7.29 0.23
C ARG A 140 -13.74 7.02 1.66
N TYR A 141 -12.63 6.30 1.80
CA TYR A 141 -12.16 5.82 3.10
C TYR A 141 -10.88 6.55 3.52
N MET A 142 -9.76 6.32 2.82
CA MET A 142 -8.46 6.83 3.27
C MET A 142 -8.38 8.37 3.21
N ALA A 143 -8.67 8.98 2.06
CA ALA A 143 -8.58 10.44 1.93
C ALA A 143 -9.61 11.16 2.81
N LYS A 144 -10.83 10.61 2.92
CA LYS A 144 -11.86 11.11 3.83
C LYS A 144 -11.42 11.04 5.30
N MET A 145 -10.83 9.92 5.74
CA MET A 145 -10.27 9.79 7.07
C MET A 145 -9.19 10.85 7.34
N MET A 146 -8.31 11.12 6.37
CA MET A 146 -7.29 12.15 6.50
C MET A 146 -7.89 13.55 6.75
N LEU A 147 -8.99 13.91 6.07
CA LEU A 147 -9.69 15.17 6.33
C LEU A 147 -10.36 15.19 7.71
N ASN A 148 -10.90 14.05 8.15
CA ASN A 148 -11.51 13.92 9.48
C ASN A 148 -10.49 14.00 10.63
N CYS A 149 -9.20 13.77 10.36
CA CYS A 149 -8.13 13.94 11.35
C CYS A 149 -7.74 15.41 11.58
N LEU A 150 -8.24 16.34 10.77
CA LEU A 150 -7.89 17.75 10.93
C LEU A 150 -8.57 18.33 12.19
N PRO A 151 -7.80 19.01 13.06
CA PRO A 151 -8.37 19.60 14.27
C PRO A 151 -9.32 20.74 13.91
N GLN A 152 -10.40 20.88 14.69
CA GLN A 152 -11.43 21.92 14.49
C GLN A 152 -10.96 23.28 15.02
N ASN A 153 -9.84 23.79 14.50
CA ASN A 153 -9.19 25.01 14.96
C ASN A 153 -8.43 25.69 13.79
N PRO A 154 -7.82 26.88 14.00
CA PRO A 154 -7.10 27.59 12.95
C PRO A 154 -5.94 26.79 12.32
N GLN A 155 -5.28 25.90 13.07
CA GLN A 155 -4.22 25.05 12.54
C GLN A 155 -4.78 24.04 11.54
N GLY A 156 -5.91 23.39 11.85
CA GLY A 156 -6.55 22.46 10.92
C GLY A 156 -6.97 23.16 9.63
N GLU A 157 -7.49 24.39 9.72
CA GLU A 157 -7.87 25.18 8.55
C GLU A 157 -6.65 25.53 7.67
N GLN A 158 -5.51 25.85 8.27
CA GLN A 158 -4.26 26.04 7.52
C GLN A 158 -3.79 24.77 6.81
N ILE A 159 -3.92 23.61 7.47
CA ILE A 159 -3.60 22.31 6.85
C ILE A 159 -4.56 22.05 5.67
N ARG A 160 -5.87 22.23 5.85
CA ARG A 160 -6.90 22.07 4.80
C ARG A 160 -6.56 22.88 3.55
N LEU A 161 -6.22 24.16 3.70
CA LEU A 161 -5.87 25.03 2.58
C LEU A 161 -4.66 24.51 1.80
N LYS A 162 -3.63 24.00 2.49
CA LYS A 162 -2.47 23.37 1.84
C LYS A 162 -2.81 22.03 1.19
N LEU A 163 -3.73 21.25 1.75
CA LEU A 163 -4.23 20.04 1.09
C LEU A 163 -5.01 20.36 -0.19
N LEU A 164 -5.76 21.47 -0.21
CA LEU A 164 -6.40 21.98 -1.42
C LEU A 164 -5.37 22.37 -2.49
N GLU A 165 -4.25 22.97 -2.11
CA GLU A 165 -3.12 23.23 -3.02
C GLU A 165 -2.49 21.94 -3.55
N GLN A 166 -2.25 20.95 -2.68
CA GLN A 166 -1.75 19.63 -3.09
C GLN A 166 -2.69 18.92 -4.08
N TYR A 167 -4.00 19.02 -3.88
CA TYR A 167 -4.99 18.48 -4.83
C TYR A 167 -4.92 19.19 -6.19
N LYS A 168 -4.86 20.53 -6.20
CA LYS A 168 -4.71 21.29 -7.46
C LYS A 168 -3.43 20.89 -8.19
N GLU A 169 -2.33 20.73 -7.46
CA GLU A 169 -1.07 20.26 -8.04
C GLU A 169 -1.17 18.86 -8.64
N LEU A 170 -1.79 17.91 -7.94
CA LEU A 170 -2.02 16.55 -8.46
C LEU A 170 -2.89 16.59 -9.73
N ARG A 171 -3.94 17.41 -9.74
CA ARG A 171 -4.82 17.57 -10.90
C ARG A 171 -4.09 18.19 -12.10
N ASP A 172 -3.25 19.19 -11.87
CA ASP A 172 -2.64 19.96 -12.94
C ASP A 172 -1.41 19.23 -13.50
N LYS A 173 -0.56 18.68 -12.62
CA LYS A 173 0.74 18.08 -12.95
C LYS A 173 0.78 16.55 -12.91
N GLY A 174 -0.17 15.89 -12.25
CA GLY A 174 -0.10 14.46 -11.98
C GLY A 174 1.02 14.07 -11.02
N VAL A 175 1.33 12.78 -10.96
CA VAL A 175 2.42 12.20 -10.17
C VAL A 175 3.62 11.83 -11.05
N VAL A 176 4.76 11.62 -10.38
CA VAL A 176 5.95 11.02 -10.98
C VAL A 176 6.37 9.79 -10.17
N TYR A 177 6.51 8.66 -10.85
CA TYR A 177 6.95 7.42 -10.22
C TYR A 177 7.80 6.55 -11.15
N GLN A 178 8.56 5.63 -10.56
CA GLN A 178 9.24 4.57 -11.26
C GLN A 178 8.51 3.24 -11.06
N LEU A 179 8.36 2.48 -12.14
CA LEU A 179 7.83 1.13 -12.11
C LEU A 179 8.68 0.24 -13.02
N LYS A 180 9.29 -0.81 -12.46
CA LYS A 180 10.18 -1.74 -13.20
C LYS A 180 11.28 -1.02 -14.01
N GLY A 181 11.84 0.06 -13.45
CA GLY A 181 12.90 0.86 -14.09
C GLY A 181 12.41 1.87 -15.13
N VAL A 182 11.10 1.93 -15.41
CA VAL A 182 10.49 2.93 -16.30
C VAL A 182 9.95 4.09 -15.48
N ARG A 183 10.27 5.33 -15.89
CA ARG A 183 9.73 6.54 -15.28
C ARG A 183 8.40 6.91 -15.94
N HIS A 184 7.40 7.17 -15.11
CA HIS A 184 6.07 7.59 -15.50
C HIS A 184 5.78 8.99 -14.96
N GLU A 185 5.12 9.82 -15.75
CA GLU A 185 4.86 11.23 -15.46
C GLU A 185 3.44 11.62 -15.86
N ASN A 186 2.90 12.66 -15.23
CA ASN A 186 1.62 13.28 -15.56
C ASN A 186 0.39 12.37 -15.37
N GLU A 187 0.53 11.25 -14.65
CA GLU A 187 -0.61 10.40 -14.29
C GLU A 187 -1.38 11.06 -13.14
N ARG A 188 -2.67 11.34 -13.33
CA ARG A 188 -3.48 12.09 -12.35
C ARG A 188 -4.24 11.18 -11.40
N HIS A 189 -4.54 9.97 -11.85
CA HIS A 189 -5.17 8.91 -11.08
C HIS A 189 -4.80 7.56 -11.68
N PHE A 190 -4.81 6.53 -10.85
CA PHE A 190 -4.76 5.15 -11.29
C PHE A 190 -6.00 4.83 -12.16
N SER A 191 -5.82 4.01 -13.19
CA SER A 191 -6.91 3.50 -14.04
C SER A 191 -7.06 1.99 -13.91
N LEU A 192 -8.31 1.54 -13.79
CA LEU A 192 -8.68 0.13 -13.83
C LEU A 192 -8.90 -0.41 -15.25
N ASP A 193 -8.83 0.43 -16.27
CA ASP A 193 -9.18 0.08 -17.65
C ASP A 193 -8.38 -1.12 -18.16
N SER A 194 -7.06 -1.16 -17.91
CA SER A 194 -6.22 -2.27 -18.36
C SER A 194 -6.61 -3.61 -17.73
N LEU A 195 -7.07 -3.62 -16.47
CA LEU A 195 -7.55 -4.84 -15.82
C LEU A 195 -8.94 -5.24 -16.35
N ILE A 196 -9.85 -4.27 -16.49
CA ILE A 196 -11.20 -4.49 -17.01
C ILE A 196 -11.13 -5.03 -18.45
N GLU A 197 -10.27 -4.46 -19.29
CA GLU A 197 -10.10 -4.87 -20.69
C GLU A 197 -9.66 -6.32 -20.80
N VAL A 198 -8.62 -6.75 -20.07
CA VAL A 198 -8.15 -8.15 -20.14
C VAL A 198 -9.17 -9.14 -19.60
N LEU A 199 -9.95 -8.77 -18.58
CA LEU A 199 -11.04 -9.60 -18.06
C LEU A 199 -12.18 -9.73 -19.08
N CYS A 200 -12.59 -8.63 -19.71
CA CYS A 200 -13.59 -8.64 -20.79
C CYS A 200 -13.13 -9.50 -21.97
N ASN A 201 -11.87 -9.37 -22.39
CA ASN A 201 -11.31 -10.13 -23.49
C ASN A 201 -11.23 -11.63 -23.16
N TYR A 202 -10.84 -12.00 -21.94
CA TYR A 202 -10.84 -13.40 -21.51
C TYR A 202 -12.24 -14.02 -21.58
N LYS A 203 -13.27 -13.30 -21.09
CA LYS A 203 -14.66 -13.75 -21.15
C LYS A 203 -15.12 -13.96 -22.60
N LYS A 204 -14.77 -13.04 -23.49
CA LYS A 204 -15.14 -13.08 -24.91
C LYS A 204 -14.48 -14.24 -25.65
N GLU A 205 -13.17 -14.43 -25.44
CA GLU A 205 -12.38 -15.41 -26.18
C GLU A 205 -12.37 -16.81 -25.53
N PHE A 206 -13.01 -16.98 -24.36
CA PHE A 206 -12.92 -18.20 -23.56
C PHE A 206 -13.13 -19.50 -24.35
N TYR A 207 -14.17 -19.56 -25.20
CA TYR A 207 -14.48 -20.74 -26.00
C TYR A 207 -13.52 -20.98 -27.18
N ASN A 208 -12.80 -19.94 -27.61
CA ASN A 208 -11.79 -20.03 -28.66
C ASN A 208 -10.43 -20.49 -28.11
N LEU A 209 -10.19 -20.30 -26.80
CA LEU A 209 -8.96 -20.69 -26.13
C LEU A 209 -9.00 -22.17 -25.71
N ARG A 210 -7.92 -22.89 -25.99
CA ARG A 210 -7.62 -24.21 -25.43
C ARG A 210 -7.29 -24.10 -23.94
N TYR A 211 -7.33 -25.22 -23.21
CA TYR A 211 -7.09 -25.24 -21.77
C TYR A 211 -5.76 -24.58 -21.35
N ASN A 212 -4.65 -24.93 -22.02
CA ASN A 212 -3.33 -24.33 -21.73
C ASN A 212 -3.28 -22.83 -22.06
N GLU A 213 -4.00 -22.40 -23.09
CA GLU A 213 -4.14 -20.98 -23.45
C GLU A 213 -4.96 -20.24 -22.40
N ARG A 214 -6.03 -20.84 -21.85
CA ARG A 214 -6.82 -20.27 -20.75
C ARG A 214 -6.00 -20.09 -19.48
N GLN A 215 -5.23 -21.12 -19.11
CA GLN A 215 -4.33 -21.06 -17.96
C GLN A 215 -3.29 -19.94 -18.13
N THR A 216 -2.68 -19.86 -19.31
CA THR A 216 -1.70 -18.80 -19.63
C THR A 216 -2.37 -17.43 -19.60
N TYR A 217 -3.53 -17.27 -20.23
CA TYR A 217 -4.28 -16.02 -20.26
C TYR A 217 -4.60 -15.54 -18.83
N TRP A 218 -5.15 -16.42 -18.01
CA TRP A 218 -5.48 -16.12 -16.62
C TRP A 218 -4.23 -15.70 -15.82
N SER A 219 -3.19 -16.52 -15.88
CA SER A 219 -1.99 -16.32 -15.06
C SER A 219 -1.15 -15.13 -15.49
N THR A 220 -0.94 -14.93 -16.79
CA THR A 220 -0.02 -13.90 -17.29
C THR A 220 -0.73 -12.65 -17.76
N ILE A 221 -1.80 -12.79 -18.54
CA ILE A 221 -2.49 -11.64 -19.16
C ILE A 221 -3.40 -10.94 -18.13
N ILE A 222 -4.13 -11.69 -17.30
CA ILE A 222 -4.95 -11.14 -16.21
C ILE A 222 -4.11 -10.91 -14.94
N GLY A 223 -3.28 -11.87 -14.54
CA GLY A 223 -2.46 -11.74 -13.33
C GLY A 223 -1.50 -10.55 -13.35
N SER A 224 -0.99 -10.14 -14.52
CA SER A 224 -0.08 -8.99 -14.65
C SER A 224 -0.70 -7.65 -14.22
N PRO A 225 -1.84 -7.19 -14.78
CA PRO A 225 -2.50 -5.98 -14.31
C PRO A 225 -3.02 -6.11 -12.87
N GLN A 226 -3.41 -7.31 -12.42
CA GLN A 226 -3.77 -7.53 -11.01
C GLN A 226 -2.60 -7.24 -10.05
N ALA A 227 -1.38 -7.64 -10.41
CA ALA A 227 -0.16 -7.32 -9.64
C ALA A 227 0.11 -5.81 -9.55
N LEU A 228 -0.43 -5.01 -10.47
CA LEU A 228 -0.23 -3.56 -10.54
C LEU A 228 -1.34 -2.75 -9.84
N THR A 229 -2.32 -3.42 -9.23
CA THR A 229 -3.40 -2.72 -8.51
C THR A 229 -2.88 -2.10 -7.20
N PRO A 230 -3.30 -0.86 -6.85
CA PRO A 230 -3.04 -0.27 -5.54
C PRO A 230 -3.70 -1.05 -4.40
N ALA A 231 -3.21 -0.87 -3.18
CA ALA A 231 -3.66 -1.61 -2.00
C ALA A 231 -5.18 -1.52 -1.77
N HIS A 232 -5.80 -0.37 -2.02
CA HIS A 232 -7.24 -0.19 -1.79
C HIS A 232 -8.12 -1.10 -2.67
N ILE A 233 -7.71 -1.40 -3.91
CA ILE A 233 -8.40 -2.36 -4.77
C ILE A 233 -8.25 -3.77 -4.19
N ARG A 234 -7.04 -4.12 -3.76
CA ARG A 234 -6.79 -5.44 -3.14
C ARG A 234 -7.61 -5.63 -1.88
N HIS A 235 -7.76 -4.58 -1.06
CA HIS A 235 -8.63 -4.62 0.11
C HIS A 235 -10.10 -4.85 -0.25
N HIS A 236 -10.61 -4.29 -1.35
CA HIS A 236 -11.95 -4.57 -1.83
C HIS A 236 -12.13 -6.04 -2.21
N TYR A 237 -11.15 -6.66 -2.88
CA TYR A 237 -11.16 -8.11 -3.13
C TYR A 237 -11.12 -8.93 -1.85
N CYS A 238 -10.32 -8.50 -0.88
CA CYS A 238 -10.06 -9.23 0.35
C CYS A 238 -11.04 -8.91 1.50
N ASP A 239 -12.10 -8.11 1.25
CA ASP A 239 -13.10 -7.76 2.26
C ASP A 239 -14.01 -8.97 2.54
N SER A 240 -13.90 -9.52 3.74
CA SER A 240 -14.72 -10.67 4.18
C SER A 240 -16.15 -10.31 4.58
N GLN A 241 -16.45 -9.02 4.77
CA GLN A 241 -17.78 -8.52 5.15
C GLN A 241 -18.58 -8.10 3.91
N ASN A 242 -17.90 -7.51 2.92
CA ASN A 242 -18.53 -7.03 1.69
C ASN A 242 -17.88 -7.71 0.48
N LEU A 243 -18.43 -8.86 0.06
CA LEU A 243 -17.92 -9.60 -1.09
C LEU A 243 -17.84 -8.71 -2.33
N PHE A 244 -16.68 -8.71 -2.98
CA PHE A 244 -16.39 -7.84 -4.12
C PHE A 244 -17.36 -8.06 -5.29
N SER A 245 -17.88 -9.27 -5.48
CA SER A 245 -18.84 -9.57 -6.54
C SER A 245 -20.21 -8.88 -6.40
N LYS A 246 -20.46 -8.14 -5.31
CA LYS A 246 -21.72 -7.42 -5.07
C LYS A 246 -21.50 -5.92 -5.23
N THR A 247 -22.25 -5.27 -6.12
CA THR A 247 -22.18 -3.82 -6.33
C THR A 247 -22.51 -3.02 -5.07
N SER A 248 -23.35 -3.55 -4.18
CA SER A 248 -23.63 -2.92 -2.88
C SER A 248 -22.41 -2.77 -1.97
N SER A 249 -21.32 -3.51 -2.23
CA SER A 249 -20.05 -3.37 -1.49
C SER A 249 -19.33 -2.04 -1.75
N ILE A 250 -19.58 -1.39 -2.90
CA ILE A 250 -18.90 -0.16 -3.33
C ILE A 250 -19.25 1.01 -2.39
N GLU A 251 -20.49 1.00 -1.91
CA GLU A 251 -21.09 2.00 -1.04
C GLU A 251 -21.04 1.62 0.44
N ALA A 252 -20.39 0.51 0.79
CA ALA A 252 -20.29 0.08 2.18
C ALA A 252 -19.72 1.23 3.05
N PRO A 253 -20.30 1.49 4.24
CA PRO A 253 -19.85 2.59 5.10
C PRO A 253 -18.43 2.37 5.62
N GLN A 254 -18.00 1.10 5.69
CA GLN A 254 -16.66 0.69 6.09
C GLN A 254 -16.15 -0.37 5.12
N LEU A 255 -14.83 -0.37 4.92
CA LEU A 255 -14.11 -1.39 4.15
C LEU A 255 -13.26 -2.19 5.13
N LYS A 256 -13.51 -3.50 5.27
CA LYS A 256 -12.65 -4.33 6.11
C LYS A 256 -11.34 -4.60 5.38
N ARG A 257 -10.33 -3.79 5.69
CA ARG A 257 -9.02 -3.88 5.03
C ARG A 257 -8.31 -5.18 5.40
N SER A 258 -7.99 -5.95 4.37
CA SER A 258 -7.17 -7.15 4.44
C SER A 258 -6.40 -7.29 3.14
N LEU A 259 -5.24 -7.94 3.16
CA LEU A 259 -4.53 -8.37 1.97
C LEU A 259 -4.50 -9.89 1.87
N GLU A 260 -5.17 -10.58 2.80
CA GLU A 260 -5.15 -12.04 2.87
C GLU A 260 -6.05 -12.66 1.80
N LEU A 261 -5.48 -13.59 1.06
CA LEU A 261 -6.16 -14.44 0.10
C LEU A 261 -5.80 -15.90 0.32
N HIS A 262 -6.56 -16.81 -0.29
CA HIS A 262 -6.24 -18.23 -0.30
C HIS A 262 -5.50 -18.59 -1.60
N ASN A 263 -4.27 -19.07 -1.50
CA ASN A 263 -3.58 -19.68 -2.63
C ASN A 263 -4.05 -21.13 -2.77
N PHE A 264 -4.75 -21.42 -3.86
CA PHE A 264 -5.36 -22.72 -4.11
C PHE A 264 -4.31 -23.80 -4.40
N GLU A 265 -3.27 -23.47 -5.17
CA GLU A 265 -2.20 -24.40 -5.55
C GLU A 265 -1.37 -24.86 -4.34
N LEU A 266 -1.18 -23.96 -3.37
CA LEU A 266 -0.42 -24.23 -2.15
C LEU A 266 -1.31 -24.60 -0.95
N ASN A 267 -2.64 -24.58 -1.13
CA ASN A 267 -3.65 -24.77 -0.10
C ASN A 267 -3.34 -23.98 1.20
N LYS A 268 -2.97 -22.71 1.07
CA LYS A 268 -2.56 -21.88 2.22
C LYS A 268 -2.99 -20.43 2.05
N ARG A 269 -3.15 -19.73 3.18
CA ARG A 269 -3.36 -18.29 3.16
C ARG A 269 -2.06 -17.57 2.85
N GLN A 270 -2.13 -16.56 1.99
CA GLN A 270 -1.01 -15.68 1.63
C GLN A 270 -1.50 -14.24 1.55
N LEU A 271 -0.55 -13.31 1.61
CA LEU A 271 -0.85 -11.90 1.42
C LEU A 271 -0.65 -11.53 -0.04
N TRP A 272 -1.60 -10.76 -0.57
CA TRP A 272 -1.51 -10.10 -1.87
C TRP A 272 -0.62 -8.86 -1.77
N THR A 273 0.64 -9.06 -1.42
CA THR A 273 1.68 -8.02 -1.50
C THR A 273 2.46 -8.15 -2.80
N GLU A 274 3.45 -7.29 -3.00
CA GLU A 274 4.42 -7.45 -4.09
C GLU A 274 5.19 -8.79 -4.05
N ASN A 275 5.25 -9.43 -2.87
CA ASN A 275 5.95 -10.69 -2.64
C ASN A 275 5.06 -11.91 -2.88
N LEU A 276 3.83 -11.72 -3.39
CA LEU A 276 3.04 -12.86 -3.86
C LEU A 276 3.70 -13.44 -5.11
N VAL A 277 4.64 -14.35 -4.85
CA VAL A 277 5.38 -15.08 -5.88
C VAL A 277 4.38 -15.68 -6.85
N GLU A 278 4.72 -15.66 -8.13
CA GLU A 278 3.93 -16.19 -9.25
C GLU A 278 2.71 -15.40 -9.74
N LEU A 279 2.26 -14.35 -9.03
CA LEU A 279 1.20 -13.50 -9.58
C LEU A 279 1.66 -12.81 -10.88
N GLY A 280 0.88 -12.97 -11.95
CA GLY A 280 1.26 -12.48 -13.29
C GLY A 280 2.22 -13.40 -14.05
N LYS A 281 2.58 -14.56 -13.49
CA LYS A 281 3.42 -15.58 -14.14
C LYS A 281 2.70 -16.92 -14.23
N THR A 282 2.32 -17.49 -13.09
CA THR A 282 1.60 -18.77 -13.01
C THR A 282 0.34 -18.69 -12.13
N LEU A 283 0.01 -17.50 -11.63
CA LEU A 283 -1.20 -17.24 -10.85
C LEU A 283 -1.92 -15.97 -11.33
N GLY A 284 -3.24 -16.01 -11.28
CA GLY A 284 -4.15 -14.85 -11.27
C GLY A 284 -5.05 -14.87 -10.04
N ILE A 285 -5.73 -13.76 -9.76
CA ILE A 285 -6.63 -13.59 -8.62
C ILE A 285 -8.09 -13.61 -9.08
N CYS A 286 -8.97 -14.30 -8.36
CA CYS A 286 -10.41 -14.10 -8.50
C CYS A 286 -11.07 -13.87 -7.14
N SER A 287 -12.24 -13.25 -7.18
CA SER A 287 -13.18 -13.31 -6.06
C SER A 287 -14.18 -14.43 -6.30
N MET A 288 -14.43 -15.26 -5.30
CA MET A 288 -15.44 -16.33 -5.35
C MET A 288 -16.49 -16.11 -4.27
N THR A 289 -17.76 -16.34 -4.61
CA THR A 289 -18.89 -16.26 -3.69
C THR A 289 -19.00 -17.47 -2.75
N TYR A 290 -18.30 -18.55 -3.08
CA TYR A 290 -18.31 -19.80 -2.33
C TYR A 290 -16.87 -20.15 -1.90
N GLY A 291 -16.67 -20.34 -0.59
CA GLY A 291 -15.41 -20.84 -0.01
C GLY A 291 -15.01 -20.14 1.28
N SER A 292 -13.79 -20.39 1.76
CA SER A 292 -13.29 -19.95 3.08
C SER A 292 -12.59 -18.58 3.10
N ALA A 293 -12.37 -17.99 1.93
CA ALA A 293 -11.74 -16.69 1.74
C ALA A 293 -12.50 -15.84 0.71
N PRO A 294 -12.41 -14.50 0.77
CA PRO A 294 -13.06 -13.59 -0.18
C PRO A 294 -12.32 -13.47 -1.53
N ALA A 295 -11.02 -13.77 -1.56
CA ALA A 295 -10.16 -13.76 -2.74
C ALA A 295 -9.26 -14.99 -2.79
N TYR A 296 -8.95 -15.43 -4.02
CA TYR A 296 -8.17 -16.63 -4.28
C TYR A 296 -7.10 -16.38 -5.33
N ALA A 297 -5.91 -16.94 -5.12
CA ALA A 297 -4.88 -17.04 -6.13
C ALA A 297 -4.87 -18.46 -6.73
N LEU A 298 -4.89 -18.57 -8.05
CA LEU A 298 -5.03 -19.83 -8.78
C LEU A 298 -4.43 -19.73 -10.19
N SER A 299 -4.02 -20.87 -10.74
CA SER A 299 -3.38 -20.93 -12.06
C SER A 299 -4.37 -20.85 -13.24
N VAL A 300 -5.63 -21.23 -13.06
CA VAL A 300 -6.66 -21.19 -14.11
C VAL A 300 -8.06 -20.97 -13.56
N TYR A 301 -8.82 -20.02 -14.12
CA TYR A 301 -10.21 -19.75 -13.73
C TYR A 301 -11.19 -20.06 -14.86
N GLY A 302 -12.24 -20.84 -14.54
CA GLY A 302 -13.15 -21.38 -15.54
C GLY A 302 -12.47 -22.49 -16.36
N VAL A 303 -12.58 -23.74 -15.90
CA VAL A 303 -11.96 -24.88 -16.59
C VAL A 303 -12.86 -25.39 -17.72
N THR A 304 -14.12 -25.65 -17.39
CA THR A 304 -15.11 -26.24 -18.31
C THR A 304 -16.02 -25.18 -18.95
N GLU A 305 -16.31 -24.11 -18.22
CA GLU A 305 -17.25 -23.06 -18.61
C GLU A 305 -16.64 -21.67 -18.38
N PRO A 306 -17.04 -20.66 -19.17
CA PRO A 306 -16.55 -19.30 -19.00
C PRO A 306 -16.93 -18.79 -17.61
N PRO A 307 -15.97 -18.22 -16.86
CA PRO A 307 -16.31 -17.66 -15.57
C PRO A 307 -17.27 -16.48 -15.76
N GLU A 308 -18.23 -16.33 -14.85
CA GLU A 308 -19.20 -15.24 -14.91
C GLU A 308 -18.53 -13.87 -14.83
N LEU A 309 -17.38 -13.79 -14.13
CA LEU A 309 -16.58 -12.59 -13.88
C LEU A 309 -17.43 -11.38 -13.44
N PRO A 310 -18.24 -11.50 -12.37
CA PRO A 310 -19.04 -10.39 -11.85
C PRO A 310 -18.16 -9.20 -11.42
N GLU A 311 -16.89 -9.45 -11.13
CA GLU A 311 -15.88 -8.43 -10.81
C GLU A 311 -15.69 -7.38 -11.91
N ILE A 312 -15.98 -7.68 -13.18
CA ILE A 312 -15.92 -6.69 -14.27
C ILE A 312 -16.87 -5.53 -13.99
N GLU A 313 -18.12 -5.84 -13.66
CA GLU A 313 -19.14 -4.82 -13.36
C GLU A 313 -18.83 -4.11 -12.05
N THR A 314 -18.34 -4.83 -11.04
CA THR A 314 -17.93 -4.21 -9.78
C THR A 314 -16.76 -3.26 -9.96
N LEU A 315 -15.73 -3.61 -10.74
CA LEU A 315 -14.58 -2.74 -11.01
C LEU A 315 -15.02 -1.48 -11.75
N ARG A 316 -15.90 -1.61 -12.76
CA ARG A 316 -16.48 -0.46 -13.47
C ARG A 316 -17.26 0.45 -12.52
N ALA A 317 -18.17 -0.12 -11.74
CA ALA A 317 -18.99 0.62 -10.81
C ALA A 317 -18.15 1.25 -9.68
N LEU A 318 -17.10 0.58 -9.21
CA LEU A 318 -16.17 1.12 -8.23
C LEU A 318 -15.43 2.33 -8.81
N ASP A 319 -14.86 2.20 -10.00
CA ASP A 319 -14.11 3.29 -10.64
C ASP A 319 -15.00 4.51 -10.90
N GLU A 320 -16.20 4.26 -11.42
CA GLU A 320 -17.21 5.26 -11.70
C GLU A 320 -17.66 5.97 -10.42
N HIS A 321 -18.03 5.22 -9.38
CA HIS A 321 -18.52 5.78 -8.13
C HIS A 321 -17.43 6.61 -7.43
N ARG A 322 -16.18 6.10 -7.37
CA ARG A 322 -15.06 6.84 -6.77
C ARG A 322 -14.77 8.13 -7.52
N THR A 323 -14.96 8.14 -8.83
CA THR A 323 -14.63 9.28 -9.71
C THR A 323 -15.75 10.32 -9.78
N LYS A 324 -17.00 9.89 -9.91
CA LYS A 324 -18.16 10.76 -10.15
C LYS A 324 -18.91 11.16 -8.88
N ILE A 325 -18.74 10.42 -7.78
CA ILE A 325 -19.50 10.65 -6.54
C ILE A 325 -18.54 10.97 -5.39
N ASP A 326 -17.66 10.03 -5.01
CA ASP A 326 -16.87 10.19 -3.79
C ASP A 326 -15.79 11.28 -3.92
N LEU A 327 -15.08 11.36 -5.06
CA LEU A 327 -14.07 12.39 -5.26
C LEU A 327 -14.69 13.81 -5.27
N PRO A 328 -15.76 14.11 -6.03
CA PRO A 328 -16.42 15.41 -5.95
C PRO A 328 -16.87 15.78 -4.53
N ALA A 329 -17.47 14.85 -3.77
CA ALA A 329 -17.86 15.08 -2.38
C ALA A 329 -16.65 15.36 -1.47
N LEU A 330 -15.54 14.64 -1.66
CA LEU A 330 -14.29 14.91 -0.95
C LEU A 330 -13.75 16.32 -1.29
N ILE A 331 -13.83 16.74 -2.55
CA ILE A 331 -13.37 18.07 -2.97
C ILE A 331 -14.27 19.18 -2.41
N GLU A 332 -15.58 18.97 -2.35
CA GLU A 332 -16.50 19.89 -1.70
C GLU A 332 -16.18 20.04 -0.20
N GLN A 333 -15.96 18.92 0.50
CA GLN A 333 -15.50 18.93 1.89
C GLN A 333 -14.16 19.67 2.02
N LEU A 334 -13.21 19.40 1.12
CA LEU A 334 -11.89 20.04 1.11
C LEU A 334 -11.97 21.54 0.82
N GLN A 335 -12.97 22.02 0.07
CA GLN A 335 -13.18 23.43 -0.23
C GLN A 335 -13.90 24.18 0.91
N THR A 336 -14.71 23.46 1.70
CA THR A 336 -15.46 24.02 2.82
C THR A 336 -14.55 24.32 4.01
N PRO A 337 -14.58 25.54 4.58
CA PRO A 337 -13.83 25.85 5.81
C PRO A 337 -14.19 24.89 6.94
N ILE A 338 -13.19 24.46 7.72
CA ILE A 338 -13.38 23.46 8.78
C ILE A 338 -14.47 23.88 9.77
N GLN A 339 -14.54 25.17 10.09
CA GLN A 339 -15.52 25.72 11.05
C GLN A 339 -16.98 25.59 10.58
N ASN A 340 -17.21 25.33 9.30
CA ASN A 340 -18.56 25.18 8.73
C ASN A 340 -19.00 23.72 8.63
N LEU A 341 -18.12 22.75 8.92
CA LEU A 341 -18.45 21.33 8.83
C LEU A 341 -19.42 20.88 9.94
N GLU A 342 -19.39 21.52 11.11
CA GLU A 342 -20.29 21.21 12.24
C GLU A 342 -21.77 21.54 11.96
N LYS A 343 -22.05 22.44 10.99
CA LYS A 343 -23.44 22.76 10.61
C LYS A 343 -24.13 21.64 9.84
N TYR A 344 -23.38 20.66 9.34
CA TYR A 344 -23.92 19.53 8.56
C TYR A 344 -23.93 18.20 9.31
N SER A 345 -23.31 18.12 10.50
CA SER A 345 -23.33 16.94 11.38
C SER A 345 -24.40 17.02 12.48
N GLY A 346 -25.35 17.95 12.36
CA GLY A 346 -26.48 18.11 13.27
C GLY A 346 -27.40 16.89 13.25
N ILE A 347 -27.02 15.87 14.02
CA ILE A 347 -27.94 14.91 14.60
C ILE A 347 -28.89 15.74 15.47
N GLU A 348 -30.13 15.85 15.01
CA GLU A 348 -31.26 16.29 15.82
C GLU A 348 -31.29 15.46 17.11
N THR A 349 -30.84 16.03 18.22
CA THR A 349 -31.36 15.63 19.52
C THR A 349 -32.74 16.24 19.63
N CYS A 350 -33.76 15.47 19.27
CA CYS A 350 -35.15 15.82 19.57
C CYS A 350 -35.36 15.90 21.10
N PRO A 351 -36.26 16.80 21.55
CA PRO A 351 -36.54 17.08 22.96
C PRO A 351 -37.19 15.93 23.72
#